data_AF-A0A1M6PR27-F1
#
_entry.id   AF-A0A1M6PR27-F1
#
_cell.length_a   1.000
_cell.length_b   1.000
_cell.length_c   1.000
_cell.angle_alpha   90.00
_cell.angle_beta   90.00
_cell.angle_gamma   90.00
#
_symmetry.space_group_name_H-M   'P 1'
#
loop_
_entity.id
_entity.type
_entity.pdbx_description
1 polymer ?
#
loop_
_entity_poly.entity_id
_entity_poly.type
_entity_poly.pdbx_seq_one_letter_code
_entity_poly.pdbx_strand_id
1 'polypeptide(L)'
;MAEKVVVRWVDDLSGEEVSENEIQTVRFGLDGKDYEIDLGPENAERLRGILGEFAAAARSGRSRRGGRAAKAPVVAPTRRRAEDTSGARAWLKANGYEVADRGRIPQNLIDIWRENKDKPQAPKKEAEKSDELDTSDAAILAWHKDKGYKVPESGKVNGLMRHRYLKEHKLA
;
A
#
# COMPACT_ATOMS: atom_id res chain seq x y z
N MET A 1 -9.26 32.11 -37.72
CA MET A 1 -8.47 30.92 -38.15
C MET A 1 -9.21 29.69 -37.63
N ALA A 2 -9.29 28.60 -38.39
CA ALA A 2 -9.98 27.36 -37.98
C ALA A 2 -9.10 26.15 -38.30
N GLU A 3 -9.07 25.17 -37.38
CA GLU A 3 -8.29 23.94 -37.47
C GLU A 3 -9.23 22.73 -37.47
N LYS A 4 -8.89 21.68 -38.23
CA LYS A 4 -9.59 20.41 -38.26
C LYS A 4 -8.62 19.28 -37.92
N VAL A 5 -8.91 18.53 -36.86
CA VAL A 5 -8.19 17.32 -36.46
C VAL A 5 -8.97 16.10 -36.94
N VAL A 6 -8.30 15.15 -37.60
CA VAL A 6 -8.88 13.87 -38.02
C VAL A 6 -8.05 12.76 -37.42
N VAL A 7 -8.69 11.89 -36.64
CA VAL A 7 -8.07 10.69 -36.05
C VAL A 7 -8.47 9.48 -36.89
N ARG A 8 -7.51 8.62 -37.21
CA ARG A 8 -7.70 7.40 -38.02
C ARG A 8 -6.95 6.26 -37.36
N TRP A 9 -7.50 5.07 -37.47
CA TRP A 9 -6.88 3.83 -37.04
C TRP A 9 -6.40 3.09 -38.28
N VAL A 10 -5.15 2.69 -38.30
CA VAL A 10 -4.48 2.18 -39.50
C VAL A 10 -3.76 0.89 -39.14
N ASP A 11 -3.94 -0.14 -39.96
CA ASP A 11 -3.19 -1.38 -39.87
C ASP A 11 -1.72 -1.13 -40.25
N ASP A 12 -0.78 -1.47 -39.37
CA ASP A 12 0.66 -1.24 -39.56
C ASP A 12 1.27 -2.04 -40.72
N LEU A 13 0.63 -3.15 -41.13
CA LEU A 13 1.13 -4.05 -42.17
C LEU A 13 0.55 -3.70 -43.54
N SER A 14 -0.75 -3.46 -43.65
CA SER A 14 -1.40 -3.11 -44.93
C SER A 14 -1.45 -1.60 -45.19
N GLY A 15 -1.41 -0.78 -44.14
CA GLY A 15 -1.63 0.67 -44.22
C GLY A 15 -3.09 1.07 -44.44
N GLU A 16 -4.01 0.11 -44.35
CA GLU A 16 -5.45 0.35 -44.56
C GLU A 16 -6.10 0.93 -43.31
N GLU A 17 -7.09 1.80 -43.52
CA GLU A 17 -7.91 2.32 -42.42
C GLU A 17 -8.86 1.24 -41.91
N VAL A 18 -8.79 1.01 -40.60
CA VAL A 18 -9.61 0.05 -39.87
C VAL A 18 -10.51 0.81 -38.90
N SER A 19 -11.65 0.23 -38.52
CA SER A 19 -12.45 0.86 -37.47
C SER A 19 -11.74 0.77 -36.11
N GLU A 20 -11.99 1.75 -35.24
CA GLU A 20 -11.44 1.82 -33.89
C GLU A 20 -11.64 0.54 -33.07
N ASN A 21 -12.77 -0.13 -33.29
CA ASN A 21 -13.15 -1.32 -32.51
C ASN A 21 -12.56 -2.62 -33.07
N GLU A 22 -11.98 -2.58 -34.27
CA GLU A 22 -11.47 -3.76 -34.97
C GLU A 22 -9.94 -3.83 -34.99
N ILE A 23 -9.27 -2.69 -34.79
CA ILE A 23 -7.83 -2.64 -34.66
C ILE A 23 -7.37 -3.29 -33.35
N GLN A 24 -6.32 -4.10 -33.43
CA GLN A 24 -5.81 -4.89 -32.33
C GLN A 24 -4.29 -4.79 -32.25
N THR A 25 -3.79 -4.37 -31.09
CA THR A 25 -2.36 -4.46 -30.79
C THR A 25 -1.98 -5.91 -30.47
N VAL A 26 -1.16 -6.52 -31.32
CA VAL A 26 -0.63 -7.87 -31.13
C VAL A 26 0.82 -7.79 -30.64
N ARG A 27 1.13 -8.49 -29.54
CA ARG A 27 2.49 -8.59 -29.00
C ARG A 27 3.10 -9.95 -29.36
N PHE A 28 4.31 -9.95 -29.90
CA PHE A 28 5.04 -11.16 -30.26
C PHE A 28 6.54 -11.00 -30.04
N GLY A 29 7.30 -12.09 -30.13
CA GLY A 29 8.75 -12.07 -29.94
C GLY A 29 9.47 -12.84 -31.03
N LEU A 30 10.64 -12.34 -31.43
CA LEU A 30 11.53 -12.95 -32.41
C LEU A 30 12.98 -12.67 -32.01
N ASP A 31 13.82 -13.70 -32.02
CA ASP A 31 15.26 -13.61 -31.67
C ASP A 31 15.56 -12.90 -30.34
N GLY A 32 14.67 -13.09 -29.36
CA GLY A 32 14.81 -12.51 -28.02
C GLY A 32 14.46 -11.03 -27.91
N LYS A 33 13.91 -10.42 -28.98
CA LYS A 33 13.31 -9.08 -28.96
C LYS A 33 11.79 -9.20 -28.92
N ASP A 34 11.15 -8.31 -28.14
CA ASP A 34 9.70 -8.18 -28.07
C ASP A 34 9.23 -7.07 -29.02
N TYR A 35 8.13 -7.31 -29.71
CA TYR A 35 7.51 -6.41 -30.70
C TYR A 35 6.03 -6.24 -30.40
N GLU A 36 5.50 -5.08 -30.77
CA GLU A 36 4.07 -4.77 -30.78
C GLU A 36 3.71 -4.24 -32.17
N ILE A 37 2.53 -4.60 -32.67
CA ILE A 37 2.04 -4.18 -33.98
C ILE A 37 0.52 -4.01 -33.91
N ASP A 38 0.00 -2.92 -34.48
CA ASP A 38 -1.43 -2.66 -34.57
C ASP A 38 -1.98 -3.18 -35.89
N LEU A 39 -2.89 -4.15 -35.82
CA LEU A 39 -3.41 -4.88 -36.99
C LEU A 39 -4.93 -4.88 -37.01
N GLY A 40 -5.51 -4.81 -38.21
CA GLY A 40 -6.90 -5.15 -38.45
C GLY A 40 -7.17 -6.66 -38.25
N PRO A 41 -8.45 -7.06 -38.24
CA PRO A 41 -8.87 -8.40 -37.81
C PRO A 41 -8.24 -9.52 -38.65
N GLU A 42 -8.20 -9.37 -39.97
CA GLU A 42 -7.64 -10.36 -40.88
C GLU A 42 -6.13 -10.56 -40.67
N ASN A 43 -5.36 -9.48 -40.60
CA ASN A 43 -3.91 -9.55 -40.38
C ASN A 43 -3.56 -10.06 -38.97
N ALA A 44 -4.34 -9.66 -37.96
CA ALA A 44 -4.18 -10.13 -36.60
C ALA A 44 -4.42 -11.65 -36.49
N GLU A 45 -5.47 -12.16 -37.14
CA GLU A 45 -5.73 -13.60 -37.24
C GLU A 45 -4.63 -14.33 -38.00
N ARG A 46 -4.19 -13.79 -39.15
CA ARG A 46 -3.09 -14.36 -39.93
C ARG A 46 -1.81 -14.50 -39.11
N LEU A 47 -1.43 -13.46 -38.36
CA LEU A 47 -0.25 -13.49 -37.50
C LEU A 47 -0.36 -14.57 -36.42
N ARG A 48 -1.53 -14.66 -35.76
CA ARG A 48 -1.78 -15.68 -34.73
C ARG A 48 -1.82 -17.09 -35.30
N GLY A 49 -2.33 -17.27 -36.52
CA GLY A 49 -2.33 -18.56 -37.21
C GLY A 49 -0.92 -19.06 -37.48
N ILE A 50 -0.09 -18.23 -38.13
CA ILE A 50 1.30 -18.58 -38.44
C ILE A 50 2.08 -18.90 -37.17
N LEU A 51 2.02 -18.02 -36.15
CA LEU A 51 2.74 -18.25 -34.89
C LEU A 51 2.16 -19.41 -34.08
N GLY A 52 0.86 -19.69 -34.22
CA GLY A 52 0.15 -20.75 -33.51
C GLY A 52 0.69 -22.13 -33.82
N GLU A 53 1.02 -22.40 -35.09
CA GLU A 53 1.62 -23.68 -35.51
C GLU A 53 2.98 -23.93 -34.82
N PHE A 54 3.84 -22.92 -34.80
CA PHE A 54 5.13 -23.00 -34.11
C PHE A 54 4.97 -23.06 -32.59
N ALA A 55 4.05 -22.28 -32.03
CA ALA A 55 3.77 -22.25 -30.60
C ALA A 55 3.23 -23.59 -30.08
N ALA A 56 2.44 -24.31 -30.89
CA ALA A 56 1.90 -25.63 -30.53
C ALA A 56 3.01 -26.69 -30.42
N ALA A 57 4.04 -26.62 -31.26
CA ALA A 57 5.19 -27.52 -31.21
C ALA A 57 6.27 -27.06 -30.20
N ALA A 58 6.28 -25.78 -29.84
CA ALA A 58 7.28 -25.21 -28.97
C ALA A 58 7.04 -25.57 -27.49
N ARG A 59 8.14 -25.71 -26.76
CA ARG A 59 8.11 -25.69 -25.29
C ARG A 59 8.04 -24.24 -24.81
N SER A 60 7.34 -24.00 -23.69
CA SER A 60 7.34 -22.69 -23.06
C SER A 60 8.77 -22.25 -22.71
N GLY A 61 9.24 -21.20 -23.37
CA GLY A 61 10.50 -20.56 -23.03
C GLY A 61 10.36 -19.77 -21.74
N ARG A 62 11.41 -19.73 -20.91
CA ARG A 62 11.46 -18.80 -19.79
C ARG A 62 11.54 -17.39 -20.36
N SER A 63 10.39 -16.75 -20.53
CA SER A 63 10.31 -15.33 -20.85
C SER A 63 11.12 -14.59 -19.78
N ARG A 64 12.17 -13.89 -20.21
CA ARG A 64 12.90 -12.92 -19.38
C ARG A 64 12.07 -11.63 -19.22
N ARG A 65 10.73 -11.72 -19.29
CA ARG A 65 9.86 -10.61 -18.88
C ARG A 65 10.37 -10.15 -17.53
N GLY A 66 10.89 -8.93 -17.50
CA GLY A 66 11.36 -8.25 -16.31
C GLY A 66 10.31 -8.42 -15.23
N GLY A 67 10.55 -9.39 -14.36
CA GLY A 67 9.57 -9.87 -13.42
C GLY A 67 9.49 -8.91 -12.26
N ARG A 68 8.67 -7.87 -12.42
CA ARG A 68 7.78 -7.51 -11.32
C ARG A 68 6.63 -8.53 -11.35
N ALA A 69 6.92 -9.69 -10.74
CA ALA A 69 6.00 -10.69 -10.20
C ALA A 69 4.72 -11.02 -11.02
N ALA A 70 4.82 -11.99 -11.93
CA ALA A 70 3.70 -12.88 -12.24
C ALA A 70 4.03 -14.26 -11.65
N LYS A 71 3.30 -14.64 -10.58
CA LYS A 71 3.45 -15.93 -9.91
C LYS A 71 2.93 -17.04 -10.83
N ALA A 72 3.81 -17.93 -11.27
CA ALA A 72 3.41 -19.27 -11.70
C ALA A 72 3.34 -20.19 -10.46
N PRO A 73 2.43 -21.19 -10.43
CA PRO A 73 2.29 -22.09 -9.29
C PRO A 73 3.42 -23.12 -9.35
N VAL A 74 4.55 -22.81 -8.70
CA VAL A 74 5.59 -23.80 -8.46
C VAL A 74 5.12 -24.63 -7.26
N VAL A 75 4.82 -25.89 -7.55
CA VAL A 75 4.71 -26.98 -6.59
C VAL A 75 5.81 -26.83 -5.54
N ALA A 76 5.40 -26.57 -4.30
CA ALA A 76 6.31 -26.47 -3.17
C ALA A 76 7.06 -27.81 -2.99
N PRO A 77 8.32 -27.76 -2.53
CA PRO A 77 8.47 -27.85 -1.08
C PRO A 77 9.63 -26.97 -0.58
N THR A 78 9.30 -25.85 0.05
CA THR A 78 9.87 -25.47 1.36
C THR A 78 9.23 -24.18 1.85
N ARG A 79 8.78 -24.24 3.09
CA ARG A 79 7.97 -23.27 3.77
C ARG A 79 8.77 -21.97 4.01
N ARG A 80 8.65 -20.98 3.14
CA ARG A 80 8.63 -19.58 3.61
C ARG A 80 7.20 -19.13 3.44
N ARG A 81 6.39 -19.48 4.44
CA ARG A 81 5.02 -18.97 4.61
C ARG A 81 5.09 -17.48 4.30
N ALA A 82 4.22 -16.99 3.43
CA ALA A 82 3.92 -15.57 3.39
C ALA A 82 3.56 -15.22 4.84
N GLU A 83 4.50 -14.62 5.57
CA GLU A 83 4.27 -14.25 6.95
C GLU A 83 3.07 -13.33 6.94
N ASP A 84 2.12 -13.63 7.80
CA ASP A 84 0.92 -12.84 7.98
C ASP A 84 1.32 -11.49 8.58
N THR A 85 1.73 -10.57 7.71
CA THR A 85 2.20 -9.23 8.09
C THR A 85 1.11 -8.45 8.82
N SER A 86 -0.16 -8.84 8.69
CA SER A 86 -1.26 -8.25 9.46
C SER A 86 -1.18 -8.65 10.94
N GLY A 87 -1.03 -9.94 11.23
CA GLY A 87 -0.88 -10.48 12.59
C GLY A 87 0.42 -10.04 13.28
N ALA A 88 1.52 -9.99 12.52
CA ALA A 88 2.78 -9.46 13.03
C ALA A 88 2.66 -7.98 13.44
N ARG A 89 2.00 -7.15 12.62
CA ARG A 89 1.76 -5.73 12.93
C ARG A 89 0.94 -5.55 14.20
N ALA A 90 -0.17 -6.29 14.34
CA ALA A 90 -1.05 -6.18 15.48
C ALA A 90 -0.32 -6.55 16.79
N TRP A 91 0.45 -7.64 16.75
CA TRP A 91 1.25 -8.08 17.90
C TRP A 91 2.35 -7.08 18.24
N LEU A 92 3.09 -6.58 17.25
CA LEU A 92 4.16 -5.60 17.47
C LEU A 92 3.63 -4.30 18.08
N LYS A 93 2.53 -3.75 17.55
CA LYS A 93 1.86 -2.57 18.11
C LYS A 93 1.38 -2.82 19.55
N ALA A 94 0.79 -3.98 19.82
CA ALA A 94 0.31 -4.33 21.16
C ALA A 94 1.46 -4.47 22.18
N ASN A 95 2.67 -4.77 21.72
CA ASN A 95 3.88 -4.87 22.54
C ASN A 95 4.72 -3.57 22.54
N GLY A 96 4.18 -2.46 22.02
CA GLY A 96 4.82 -1.14 22.06
C GLY A 96 5.89 -0.89 20.98
N TYR A 97 5.99 -1.76 19.97
CA TYR A 97 6.89 -1.54 18.84
C TYR A 97 6.26 -0.62 17.79
N GLU A 98 7.03 0.34 17.28
CA GLU A 98 6.61 1.25 16.22
C GLU A 98 6.60 0.53 14.86
N VAL A 99 5.43 0.43 14.23
CA VAL A 99 5.26 -0.22 12.92
C VAL A 99 4.34 0.61 12.04
N ALA A 100 4.77 0.88 10.81
CA ALA A 100 3.97 1.56 9.80
C ALA A 100 2.67 0.80 9.48
N ASP A 101 1.57 1.53 9.28
CA ASP A 101 0.23 0.96 9.02
C ASP A 101 0.16 0.12 7.75
N ARG A 102 1.01 0.44 6.77
CA ARG A 102 1.07 -0.23 5.46
C ARG A 102 2.51 -0.50 5.06
N GLY A 103 2.69 -1.47 4.17
CA GLY A 103 4.00 -1.81 3.62
C GLY A 103 4.76 -2.86 4.44
N ARG A 104 6.03 -3.07 4.06
CA ARG A 104 6.88 -4.12 4.60
C ARG A 104 7.28 -3.80 6.05
N ILE A 105 7.13 -4.78 6.94
CA ILE A 105 7.65 -4.68 8.32
C ILE A 105 9.18 -4.88 8.28
N PRO A 106 9.96 -4.02 8.97
CA PRO A 106 11.39 -4.22 9.14
C PRO A 106 11.74 -5.63 9.66
N GLN A 107 12.83 -6.22 9.14
CA GLN A 107 13.16 -7.63 9.40
C GLN A 107 13.43 -7.91 10.88
N ASN A 108 14.06 -6.98 11.59
CA ASN A 108 14.28 -7.04 13.04
C ASN A 108 12.97 -7.22 13.82
N LEU A 109 11.89 -6.54 13.43
CA LEU A 109 10.60 -6.65 14.10
C LEU A 109 9.88 -7.96 13.75
N ILE A 110 10.05 -8.47 12.53
CA ILE A 110 9.55 -9.80 12.14
C ILE A 110 10.22 -10.88 12.96
N ASP A 111 11.52 -10.77 13.21
CA ASP A 111 12.26 -11.76 13.99
C ASP A 111 11.85 -11.74 15.47
N ILE A 112 11.63 -10.54 16.04
CA ILE A 112 11.03 -10.38 17.38
C ILE A 112 9.65 -11.04 17.44
N TRP A 113 8.77 -10.79 16.45
CA TRP A 113 7.45 -11.41 16.42
C TRP A 113 7.55 -12.94 16.30
N ARG A 114 8.42 -13.46 15.42
CA ARG A 114 8.61 -14.91 15.23
C ARG A 114 9.09 -15.62 16.48
N GLU A 115 9.98 -14.99 17.25
CA GLU A 115 10.53 -15.55 18.48
C GLU A 115 9.53 -15.52 19.65
N ASN A 116 8.62 -14.55 19.65
CA ASN A 116 7.74 -14.30 20.80
C ASN A 116 6.26 -14.61 20.55
N LYS A 117 5.85 -14.98 19.33
CA LYS A 117 4.47 -15.38 19.02
C LYS A 117 3.97 -16.60 19.81
N ASP A 118 4.89 -17.51 20.17
CA ASP A 118 4.57 -18.79 20.84
C ASP A 118 4.84 -18.72 22.35
N LYS A 119 5.41 -17.62 22.86
CA LYS A 119 5.63 -17.41 24.30
C LYS A 119 4.33 -16.89 24.92
N PRO A 120 3.90 -17.43 26.08
CA PRO A 120 2.74 -16.88 26.78
C PRO A 120 3.02 -15.42 27.10
N GLN A 121 2.13 -14.52 26.66
CA GLN A 121 2.22 -13.10 27.02
C GLN A 121 2.22 -13.00 28.55
N ALA A 122 3.25 -12.36 29.10
CA ALA A 122 3.15 -11.83 30.44
C ALA A 122 1.93 -10.90 30.47
N PRO A 123 1.08 -10.96 31.51
CA PRO A 123 -0.07 -10.08 31.60
C PRO A 123 0.42 -8.65 31.44
N LYS A 124 -0.27 -7.90 30.56
CA LYS A 124 -0.03 -6.48 30.37
C LYS A 124 0.18 -5.87 31.76
N LYS A 125 1.25 -5.08 31.94
CA LYS A 125 1.11 -3.95 32.84
C LYS A 125 -0.04 -3.16 32.23
N GLU A 126 -1.23 -3.41 32.76
CA GLU A 126 -2.35 -2.49 32.66
C GLU A 126 -1.71 -1.15 32.96
N ALA A 127 -1.54 -0.34 31.91
CA ALA A 127 -1.40 1.08 32.12
C ALA A 127 -2.64 1.41 32.95
N GLU A 128 -2.40 1.64 34.24
CA GLU A 128 -3.40 2.16 35.15
C GLU A 128 -4.19 3.18 34.34
N LYS A 129 -5.51 3.01 34.29
CA LYS A 129 -6.40 4.09 33.90
C LYS A 129 -6.04 5.24 34.82
N SER A 130 -5.15 6.13 34.36
CA SER A 130 -5.08 7.47 34.92
C SER A 130 -6.44 8.05 34.57
N ASP A 131 -7.26 8.27 35.59
CA ASP A 131 -8.45 9.10 35.50
C ASP A 131 -8.12 10.28 34.59
N GLU A 132 -8.75 10.29 33.43
CA GLU A 132 -8.47 11.22 32.34
C GLU A 132 -8.86 12.61 32.83
N LEU A 133 -7.89 13.30 33.44
CA LEU A 133 -8.07 14.66 33.91
C LEU A 133 -8.42 15.51 32.70
N ASP A 134 -9.62 16.08 32.73
CA ASP A 134 -10.12 16.94 31.69
C ASP A 134 -9.22 18.18 31.59
N THR A 135 -8.29 18.15 30.62
CA THR A 135 -7.39 19.26 30.31
C THR A 135 -8.06 20.31 29.40
N SER A 136 -9.38 20.25 29.22
CA SER A 136 -10.12 21.26 28.48
C SER A 136 -9.96 22.65 29.09
N ASP A 137 -10.04 23.67 28.24
CA ASP A 137 -9.91 25.06 28.68
C ASP A 137 -10.99 25.44 29.71
N ALA A 138 -12.17 24.80 29.65
CA ALA A 138 -13.24 24.98 30.63
C ALA A 138 -12.86 24.47 32.02
N ALA A 139 -12.26 23.27 32.10
CA ALA A 139 -11.82 22.67 33.35
C ALA A 139 -10.66 23.47 34.00
N ILE A 140 -9.73 23.97 33.18
CA ILE A 140 -8.61 24.80 33.66
C ILE A 140 -9.11 26.13 34.24
N LEU A 141 -10.09 26.79 33.59
CA LEU A 141 -10.67 28.03 34.09
C LEU A 141 -11.48 27.80 35.36
N ALA A 142 -12.24 26.71 35.45
CA ALA A 142 -13.01 26.33 36.64
C ALA A 142 -12.08 26.07 37.83
N TRP A 143 -10.99 25.33 37.63
CA TRP A 143 -9.98 25.07 38.66
C TRP A 143 -9.28 26.36 39.12
N HIS A 144 -8.93 27.27 38.20
CA HIS A 144 -8.31 28.55 38.58
C HIS A 144 -9.29 29.43 39.38
N LYS A 145 -10.58 29.42 39.03
CA LYS A 145 -11.63 30.15 39.77
C LYS A 145 -11.82 29.58 41.18
N ASP A 146 -11.84 28.26 41.32
CA ASP A 146 -11.97 27.56 42.61
C ASP A 146 -10.76 27.83 43.53
N LYS A 147 -9.55 27.83 42.96
CA LYS A 147 -8.30 28.15 43.68
C LYS A 147 -8.10 29.65 43.96
N GLY A 148 -9.04 30.51 43.58
CA GLY A 148 -8.99 31.95 43.84
C GLY A 148 -8.02 32.73 42.94
N TYR A 149 -7.58 32.15 41.83
CA TYR A 149 -6.75 32.85 40.85
C TYR A 149 -7.59 33.76 39.95
N LYS A 150 -6.99 34.89 39.53
CA LYS A 150 -7.64 35.81 38.59
C LYS A 150 -7.81 35.14 37.23
N VAL A 151 -9.06 34.97 36.81
CA VAL A 151 -9.42 34.45 35.50
C VAL A 151 -9.67 35.63 34.54
N PRO A 152 -9.13 35.63 33.31
CA PRO A 152 -9.39 36.70 32.34
C PRO A 152 -10.87 36.75 31.94
N GLU A 153 -11.46 37.95 31.85
CA GLU A 153 -12.85 38.13 31.36
C GLU A 153 -13.04 37.59 29.93
N SER A 154 -11.97 37.54 29.15
CA SER A 154 -11.97 36.95 27.80
C SER A 154 -12.28 35.45 27.74
N GLY A 155 -12.25 34.74 28.87
CA GLY A 155 -12.54 33.32 28.94
C GLY A 155 -11.53 32.42 28.22
N LYS A 156 -10.34 32.94 27.87
CA LYS A 156 -9.27 32.18 27.21
C LYS A 156 -8.19 31.77 28.22
N VAL A 157 -7.81 30.49 28.17
CA VAL A 157 -6.71 29.95 28.99
C VAL A 157 -5.37 30.36 28.39
N ASN A 158 -4.48 30.91 29.21
CA ASN A 158 -3.11 31.22 28.81
C ASN A 158 -2.12 30.09 29.19
N GLY A 159 -0.91 30.14 28.64
CA GLY A 159 0.11 29.12 28.87
C GLY A 159 0.50 28.94 30.35
N LEU A 160 0.46 30.03 31.14
CA LEU A 160 0.76 29.97 32.57
C LEU A 160 -0.34 29.25 33.36
N MET A 161 -1.61 29.45 32.98
CA MET A 161 -2.76 28.78 33.59
C MET A 161 -2.74 27.27 33.31
N ARG A 162 -2.45 26.88 32.05
CA ARG A 162 -2.22 25.46 31.67
C ARG A 162 -1.06 24.85 32.44
N HIS A 163 0.09 25.52 32.48
CA HIS A 163 1.27 25.00 33.18
C HIS A 163 1.01 24.79 34.68
N ARG A 164 0.31 25.72 35.35
CA ARG A 164 -0.06 25.57 36.76
C ARG A 164 -1.01 24.40 37.00
N TYR A 165 -2.03 24.27 36.15
CA TYR A 165 -2.99 23.17 36.22
C TYR A 165 -2.27 21.82 36.03
N LEU A 166 -1.46 21.68 34.98
CA LEU A 166 -0.72 20.44 34.71
C LEU A 166 0.31 20.12 35.80
N LYS A 167 0.98 21.11 36.37
CA LYS A 167 1.95 20.92 37.47
C LYS A 167 1.29 20.41 38.76
N GLU A 168 0.13 20.96 39.13
CA GLU A 168 -0.62 20.49 40.31
C GLU A 168 -1.08 19.04 40.12
N HIS A 169 -1.50 18.72 38.90
CA HIS A 169 -1.96 17.39 38.53
C HIS A 169 -0.83 16.40 38.19
N LYS A 170 0.44 16.79 38.38
CA LYS A 170 1.64 15.96 38.12
C LYS A 170 1.75 15.45 36.67
N LEU A 171 1.24 16.23 35.73
CA LEU A 171 1.25 15.97 34.28
C LEU A 171 2.30 16.81 33.53
N ALA A 172 3.17 17.54 34.27
CA ALA A 172 4.17 18.47 33.73
C ALA A 172 5.61 18.05 34.08
#